data_AF-S0EAM6-F1
#
_entry.id   AF-S0EAM6-F1
#
_cell.length_a   1.000
_cell.length_b   1.000
_cell.length_c   1.000
_cell.angle_alpha   90.00
_cell.angle_beta   90.00
_cell.angle_gamma   90.00
#
_symmetry.space_group_name_H-M   'P 1'
#
loop_
_entity.id
_entity.type
_entity.pdbx_description
1 polymer ?
#
loop_
_entity_poly.entity_id
_entity_poly.type
_entity_poly.pdbx_seq_one_letter_code
_entity_poly.pdbx_strand_id
1 'polypeptide(L)'
;MAELDFSLPDAFWNLAYASPDEKGANMMIESLKDIATPAKENHHAPEFSQITIVRPVSEAANANEVVGATITATEEHGLPTEICTFLKLTKRDIRGHVCIVLSELGQSVLVSLSSEELSLLQRLTQESAGALWVTRGSLLASALKPEMSMFHGLARSIRAEVEGLSCMNMDLDVRQKLSPNRMAELITRVFDTTFLAERHSGLEGQPSR
;
A
#
# COMPACT_ATOMS: atom_id res chain seq x y z
N MET A 1 -22.26 -23.66 -17.81
CA MET A 1 -22.50 -23.03 -16.50
C MET A 1 -21.41 -23.57 -15.59
N ALA A 2 -20.25 -22.92 -15.60
CA ALA A 2 -19.10 -23.34 -14.81
C ALA A 2 -19.05 -22.43 -13.57
N GLU A 3 -19.30 -23.02 -12.40
CA GLU A 3 -19.00 -22.39 -11.12
C GLU A 3 -17.47 -22.36 -10.98
N LEU A 4 -16.91 -21.15 -10.89
CA LEU A 4 -15.52 -20.94 -10.51
C LEU A 4 -15.47 -20.94 -8.98
N ASP A 5 -15.01 -22.05 -8.42
CA ASP A 5 -14.71 -22.19 -7.01
C ASP A 5 -13.46 -21.35 -6.69
N PHE A 6 -13.65 -20.28 -5.92
CA PHE A 6 -12.62 -19.29 -5.61
C PHE A 6 -12.22 -19.42 -4.14
N SER A 7 -11.33 -20.37 -3.86
CA SER A 7 -10.78 -20.55 -2.52
C SER A 7 -9.71 -19.49 -2.25
N LEU A 8 -10.08 -18.45 -1.50
CA LEU A 8 -9.13 -17.47 -0.96
C LEU A 8 -8.28 -18.10 0.15
N PRO A 9 -7.01 -17.67 0.35
CA PRO A 9 -6.15 -18.16 1.44
C PRO A 9 -6.76 -17.88 2.83
N ASP A 10 -6.56 -18.78 3.79
CA ASP A 10 -7.11 -18.67 5.15
C ASP A 10 -6.72 -17.37 5.89
N ALA A 11 -5.59 -16.76 5.52
CA ALA A 11 -5.16 -15.45 6.02
C ALA A 11 -6.14 -14.32 5.66
N PHE A 12 -6.81 -14.43 4.52
CA PHE A 12 -7.80 -13.47 4.03
C PHE A 12 -9.09 -13.52 4.88
N TRP A 13 -9.53 -14.73 5.26
CA TRP A 13 -10.64 -14.91 6.18
C TRP A 13 -10.30 -14.40 7.59
N ASN A 14 -9.09 -14.67 8.09
CA ASN A 14 -8.68 -14.21 9.41
C ASN A 14 -8.60 -12.67 9.55
N LEU A 15 -8.36 -11.95 8.45
CA LEU A 15 -8.43 -10.49 8.43
C LEU A 15 -9.88 -9.97 8.38
N ALA A 16 -10.78 -10.70 7.71
CA ALA A 16 -12.20 -10.37 7.60
C ALA A 16 -13.02 -10.67 8.87
N TYR A 17 -12.55 -11.58 9.74
CA TYR A 17 -13.25 -12.00 10.96
C TYR A 17 -12.80 -11.29 12.25
N ALA A 18 -11.89 -10.32 12.18
CA ALA A 18 -11.57 -9.46 13.31
C ALA A 18 -12.68 -8.40 13.51
N SER A 19 -13.76 -8.78 14.21
CA SER A 19 -14.93 -7.96 14.58
C SER A 19 -14.59 -6.49 14.91
N PRO A 20 -15.21 -5.54 14.18
CA PRO A 20 -16.33 -4.81 14.75
C PRO A 20 -17.51 -4.63 13.77
N ASP A 21 -18.69 -5.07 14.20
CA ASP A 21 -20.02 -4.89 13.61
C ASP A 21 -20.25 -5.35 12.14
N GLU A 22 -21.39 -6.03 11.93
CA GLU A 22 -21.80 -6.64 10.65
C GLU A 22 -21.94 -5.63 9.50
N LYS A 23 -22.08 -4.33 9.79
CA LYS A 23 -22.19 -3.29 8.76
C LYS A 23 -20.82 -2.77 8.33
N GLY A 24 -19.87 -2.65 9.25
CA GLY A 24 -18.48 -2.31 8.98
C GLY A 24 -17.76 -3.42 8.22
N ALA A 25 -18.01 -4.68 8.59
CA ALA A 25 -17.50 -5.86 7.88
C ALA A 25 -17.97 -5.91 6.42
N ASN A 26 -19.26 -5.64 6.16
CA ASN A 26 -19.77 -5.64 4.79
C ASN A 26 -19.18 -4.51 3.92
N MET A 27 -18.89 -3.33 4.47
CA MET A 27 -18.21 -2.26 3.72
C MET A 27 -16.72 -2.57 3.45
N MET A 28 -16.03 -3.25 4.38
CA MET A 28 -14.68 -3.76 4.14
C MET A 28 -14.68 -4.87 3.07
N ILE A 29 -15.65 -5.77 3.10
CA ILE A 29 -15.77 -6.88 2.13
C ILE A 29 -16.06 -6.37 0.72
N GLU A 30 -16.89 -5.35 0.54
CA GLU A 30 -17.23 -4.84 -0.80
C GLU A 30 -16.04 -4.10 -1.45
N SER A 31 -15.26 -3.35 -0.68
CA SER A 31 -13.99 -2.77 -1.17
C SER A 31 -12.92 -3.84 -1.46
N LEU A 32 -12.91 -4.95 -0.72
CA LEU A 32 -11.97 -6.07 -0.93
C LEU A 32 -12.34 -6.98 -2.11
N LYS A 33 -13.61 -7.04 -2.50
CA LYS A 33 -14.05 -7.78 -3.70
C LYS A 33 -13.51 -7.17 -4.99
N ASP A 34 -13.39 -5.85 -5.04
CA ASP A 34 -12.72 -5.13 -6.14
C ASP A 34 -11.17 -5.20 -6.04
N ILE A 35 -10.63 -5.77 -4.96
CA ILE A 35 -9.18 -5.97 -4.71
C ILE A 35 -8.73 -7.38 -5.10
N ALA A 36 -9.62 -8.38 -5.13
CA ALA A 36 -9.31 -9.76 -5.45
C ALA A 36 -9.73 -10.15 -6.88
N THR A 37 -9.21 -9.48 -7.90
CA THR A 37 -9.05 -10.15 -9.20
C THR A 37 -7.61 -10.65 -9.23
N PRO A 38 -7.36 -11.98 -9.25
CA PRO A 38 -6.01 -12.48 -9.36
C PRO A 38 -5.51 -12.04 -10.73
N ALA A 39 -4.48 -11.20 -10.75
CA ALA A 39 -3.64 -11.08 -11.92
C ALA A 39 -3.25 -12.51 -12.30
N LYS A 40 -3.49 -12.89 -13.56
CA LYS A 40 -3.22 -14.23 -14.10
C LYS A 40 -1.89 -14.77 -13.57
N GLU A 41 -1.93 -16.01 -13.11
CA GLU A 41 -0.79 -16.85 -12.77
C GLU A 41 0.36 -16.63 -13.76
N ASN A 42 1.57 -16.46 -13.23
CA ASN A 42 2.88 -16.24 -13.87
C ASN A 42 3.47 -14.83 -13.81
N HIS A 43 3.47 -14.18 -12.63
CA HIS A 43 4.37 -13.06 -12.38
C HIS A 43 5.23 -13.37 -11.16
N HIS A 44 6.53 -13.52 -11.40
CA HIS A 44 7.58 -13.52 -10.38
C HIS A 44 7.31 -12.37 -9.41
N ALA A 45 7.17 -12.65 -8.11
CA ALA A 45 7.04 -11.59 -7.11
C ALA A 45 8.15 -10.56 -7.35
N PRO A 46 7.85 -9.26 -7.35
CA PRO A 46 8.84 -8.27 -7.74
C PRO A 46 10.04 -8.38 -6.79
N GLU A 47 11.18 -8.81 -7.32
CA GLU A 47 12.42 -8.89 -6.56
C GLU A 47 12.83 -7.45 -6.23
N PHE A 48 12.50 -7.02 -5.02
CA PHE A 48 12.92 -5.72 -4.50
C PHE A 48 14.04 -5.90 -3.48
N SER A 49 14.88 -4.89 -3.38
CA SER A 49 16.06 -4.88 -2.51
C SER A 49 16.04 -3.74 -1.51
N GLN A 50 15.13 -2.77 -1.67
CA GLN A 50 15.07 -1.56 -0.85
C GLN A 50 13.63 -1.11 -0.58
N ILE A 51 13.45 -0.39 0.52
CA ILE A 51 12.19 0.26 0.90
C ILE A 51 12.38 1.77 0.83
N THR A 52 11.43 2.49 0.24
CA THR A 52 11.39 3.95 0.30
C THR A 52 10.14 4.41 1.02
N ILE A 53 10.29 5.07 2.16
CA ILE A 53 9.20 5.71 2.88
C ILE A 53 9.07 7.17 2.42
N VAL A 54 7.94 7.48 1.78
CA VAL A 54 7.64 8.83 1.30
C VAL A 54 6.81 9.56 2.33
N ARG A 55 7.46 10.40 3.14
CA ARG A 55 6.82 11.10 4.27
C ARG A 55 5.99 12.31 3.81
N PRO A 56 5.01 12.76 4.61
CA PRO A 56 4.38 14.07 4.45
C PRO A 56 5.39 15.21 4.56
N VAL A 57 5.07 16.33 3.90
CA VAL A 57 5.74 17.63 4.14
C VAL A 57 5.14 18.33 5.36
N SER A 58 3.93 17.94 5.77
CA SER A 58 3.22 18.52 6.92
C SER A 58 3.94 18.24 8.24
N GLU A 59 4.02 19.25 9.11
CA GLU A 59 4.55 19.15 10.47
C GLU A 59 3.55 18.58 11.49
N ALA A 60 2.41 18.03 11.04
CA ALA A 60 1.43 17.43 11.94
C ALA A 60 2.09 16.32 12.77
N ALA A 61 2.18 16.53 14.10
CA ALA A 61 2.89 15.64 15.03
C ALA A 61 2.50 14.16 14.85
N ASN A 62 1.19 13.89 14.75
CA ASN A 62 0.68 12.54 14.53
C ASN A 62 1.22 11.88 13.25
N ALA A 63 1.31 12.62 12.15
CA ALA A 63 1.80 12.05 10.88
C ALA A 63 3.30 11.71 10.94
N ASN A 64 4.09 12.56 11.62
CA ASN A 64 5.52 12.29 11.85
C ASN A 64 5.75 11.10 12.78
N GLU A 65 4.90 10.94 13.81
CA GLU A 65 4.94 9.77 14.70
C GLU A 65 4.62 8.47 13.95
N VAL A 66 3.63 8.49 13.04
CA VAL A 66 3.32 7.32 12.20
C VAL A 66 4.50 6.98 11.29
N VAL A 67 5.12 7.98 10.66
CA VAL A 67 6.31 7.79 9.83
C VAL A 67 7.44 7.17 10.67
N GLY A 68 7.71 7.71 11.86
CA GLY A 68 8.73 7.18 12.77
C GLY A 68 8.49 5.73 13.15
N ALA A 69 7.26 5.39 13.56
CA ALA A 69 6.89 4.03 13.90
C ALA A 69 6.95 3.08 12.70
N THR A 70 6.60 3.55 11.50
CA THR A 70 6.69 2.75 10.26
C THR A 70 8.15 2.48 9.90
N ILE A 71 9.06 3.46 10.06
CA ILE A 71 10.50 3.27 9.84
C ILE A 71 11.02 2.16 10.75
N THR A 72 10.77 2.26 12.06
CA THR A 72 11.21 1.24 13.03
C THR A 72 10.67 -0.14 12.67
N ALA A 73 9.40 -0.26 12.30
CA ALA A 73 8.82 -1.54 11.90
C ALA A 73 9.42 -2.09 10.58
N THR A 74 9.78 -1.22 9.63
CA THR A 74 10.43 -1.67 8.38
C THR A 74 11.89 -2.09 8.58
N GLU A 75 12.61 -1.50 9.54
CA GLU A 75 14.00 -1.87 9.85
C GLU A 75 14.14 -3.33 10.31
N GLU A 76 13.10 -3.89 10.94
CA GLU A 76 13.06 -5.30 11.37
C GLU A 76 13.20 -6.29 10.20
N HIS A 77 12.92 -5.85 8.97
CA HIS A 77 13.03 -6.67 7.76
C HIS A 77 14.46 -6.77 7.21
N GLY A 78 15.41 -6.02 7.77
CA GLY A 78 16.82 -6.03 7.32
C GLY A 78 17.05 -5.48 5.92
N LEU A 79 16.07 -4.77 5.35
CA LEU A 79 16.17 -4.13 4.04
C LEU A 79 16.61 -2.66 4.20
N PRO A 80 17.53 -2.17 3.34
CA PRO A 80 17.85 -0.75 3.28
C PRO A 80 16.58 0.09 3.12
N THR A 81 16.37 1.01 4.06
CA THR A 81 15.20 1.88 4.08
C THR A 81 15.63 3.33 3.88
N GLU A 82 15.10 3.97 2.85
CA GLU A 82 15.30 5.39 2.59
C GLU A 82 14.06 6.20 2.94
N ILE A 83 14.26 7.44 3.39
CA ILE A 83 13.15 8.34 3.74
C ILE A 83 13.30 9.64 2.95
N CYS A 84 12.25 10.03 2.25
CA CYS A 84 12.22 11.28 1.50
C CYS A 84 10.81 11.87 1.41
N THR A 85 10.68 13.11 0.94
CA THR A 85 9.38 13.69 0.60
C THR A 85 9.03 13.35 -0.84
N PHE A 86 7.75 13.47 -1.22
CA PHE A 86 7.29 13.22 -2.59
C PHE A 86 8.12 13.98 -3.64
N LEU A 87 8.32 15.29 -3.44
CA LEU A 87 9.18 16.11 -4.29
C LEU A 87 10.65 15.65 -4.34
N LYS A 88 11.22 15.13 -3.24
CA LYS A 88 12.60 14.63 -3.25
C LYS A 88 12.73 13.30 -3.99
N LEU A 89 11.66 12.52 -4.06
CA LEU A 89 11.64 11.25 -4.77
C LEU A 89 11.72 11.45 -6.30
N THR A 90 11.30 12.60 -6.83
CA THR A 90 11.39 12.91 -8.28
C THR A 90 12.83 12.80 -8.81
N LYS A 91 13.84 12.97 -7.95
CA LYS A 91 15.27 12.96 -8.27
C LYS A 91 15.98 11.67 -7.88
N ARG A 92 15.27 10.65 -7.43
CA ARG A 92 15.86 9.36 -7.02
C ARG A 92 15.62 8.28 -8.07
N ASP A 93 16.53 7.31 -8.09
CA ASP A 93 16.26 6.01 -8.70
C ASP A 93 15.31 5.24 -7.77
N ILE A 94 14.31 4.59 -8.35
CA ILE A 94 13.29 3.83 -7.62
C ILE A 94 13.20 2.37 -8.10
N ARG A 95 14.10 1.97 -9.00
CA ARG A 95 14.16 0.60 -9.53
C ARG A 95 14.58 -0.38 -8.44
N GLY A 96 13.75 -1.39 -8.21
CA GLY A 96 13.97 -2.35 -7.11
C GLY A 96 13.56 -1.82 -5.74
N HIS A 97 12.89 -0.66 -5.67
CA HIS A 97 12.31 -0.13 -4.43
C HIS A 97 10.82 -0.44 -4.37
N VAL A 98 10.35 -0.87 -3.20
CA VAL A 98 8.94 -0.76 -2.84
C VAL A 98 8.73 0.58 -2.13
N CYS A 99 7.81 1.39 -2.63
CA CYS A 99 7.54 2.72 -2.08
C CYS A 99 6.33 2.68 -1.13
N ILE A 100 6.56 2.97 0.15
CA ILE A 100 5.48 3.18 1.14
C ILE A 100 5.17 4.68 1.15
N VAL A 101 4.09 5.08 0.49
CA VAL A 101 3.71 6.49 0.32
C VAL A 101 2.80 6.91 1.47
N LEU A 102 3.37 7.64 2.42
CA LEU A 102 2.66 8.19 3.59
C LEU A 102 2.34 9.68 3.42
N SER A 103 2.66 10.28 2.27
CA SER A 103 2.48 11.72 2.03
C SER A 103 1.03 12.19 2.19
N GLU A 104 0.05 11.30 2.01
CA GLU A 104 -1.38 11.59 2.13
C GLU A 104 -2.00 11.22 3.48
N LEU A 105 -1.23 11.21 4.57
CA LEU A 105 -1.79 11.07 5.92
C LEU A 105 -2.57 12.30 6.41
N GLY A 106 -2.50 13.43 5.70
CA GLY A 106 -3.20 14.67 6.10
C GLY A 106 -3.64 15.59 4.97
N GLN A 107 -2.92 15.61 3.84
CA GLN A 107 -3.21 16.41 2.65
C GLN A 107 -2.91 15.58 1.41
N SER A 108 -3.71 15.69 0.36
CA SER A 108 -3.42 15.01 -0.90
C SER A 108 -2.28 15.69 -1.65
N VAL A 109 -1.34 14.89 -2.15
CA VAL A 109 -0.27 15.38 -3.05
C VAL A 109 -0.75 15.51 -4.49
N LEU A 110 -1.88 14.88 -4.82
CA LEU A 110 -2.41 14.83 -6.19
C LEU A 110 -3.16 16.09 -6.62
N VAL A 111 -3.50 17.00 -5.69
CA VAL A 111 -4.29 18.22 -5.99
C VAL A 111 -3.53 19.19 -6.87
N SER A 112 -2.22 19.29 -6.65
CA SER A 112 -1.38 20.30 -7.26
C SER A 112 0.01 19.75 -7.58
N LEU A 113 0.04 18.70 -8.40
CA LEU A 113 1.28 18.10 -8.88
C LEU A 113 2.01 19.08 -9.81
N SER A 114 3.29 19.31 -9.54
CA SER A 114 4.20 19.86 -10.55
C SER A 114 4.44 18.86 -11.68
N SER A 115 5.00 19.32 -12.81
CA SER A 115 5.38 18.43 -13.92
C SER A 115 6.37 17.34 -13.50
N GLU A 116 7.28 17.64 -12.58
CA GLU A 116 8.24 16.66 -12.04
C GLU A 116 7.54 15.61 -11.17
N GLU A 117 6.54 16.00 -10.37
CA GLU A 117 5.78 15.09 -9.50
C GLU A 117 4.80 14.22 -10.30
N LEU A 118 4.21 14.76 -11.36
CA LEU A 118 3.43 13.96 -12.32
C LEU A 118 4.32 12.93 -13.02
N SER A 119 5.52 13.33 -13.43
CA SER A 119 6.51 12.41 -14.03
C SER A 119 6.92 11.33 -13.03
N LEU A 120 7.07 11.68 -11.75
CA LEU A 120 7.31 10.70 -10.69
C LEU A 120 6.16 9.70 -10.54
N LEU A 121 4.90 10.11 -10.63
CA LEU A 121 3.78 9.15 -10.59
C LEU A 121 3.86 8.12 -11.73
N GLN A 122 4.19 8.57 -12.94
CA GLN A 122 4.39 7.67 -14.08
C GLN A 122 5.56 6.71 -13.79
N ARG A 123 6.68 7.22 -13.28
CA ARG A 123 7.83 6.39 -12.91
C ARG A 123 7.53 5.41 -11.80
N LEU A 124 6.75 5.79 -10.78
CA LEU A 124 6.30 4.87 -9.73
C LEU A 124 5.55 3.68 -10.33
N THR A 125 4.76 3.91 -11.38
CA THR A 125 4.02 2.83 -12.05
C THR A 125 4.85 1.98 -13.01
N GLN A 126 5.95 2.50 -13.54
CA GLN A 126 6.73 1.86 -14.61
C GLN A 126 8.06 1.28 -14.13
N GLU A 127 8.68 1.89 -13.12
CA GLU A 127 10.06 1.63 -12.71
C GLU A 127 10.16 1.00 -11.32
N SER A 128 9.20 1.28 -10.42
CA SER A 128 9.27 0.77 -9.05
C SER A 128 8.94 -0.72 -8.97
N ALA A 129 9.42 -1.39 -7.92
CA ALA A 129 9.04 -2.77 -7.65
C ALA A 129 7.61 -2.89 -7.10
N GLY A 130 7.04 -1.77 -6.65
CA GLY A 130 5.68 -1.69 -6.15
C GLY A 130 5.46 -0.45 -5.29
N ALA A 131 4.20 -0.19 -4.99
CA ALA A 131 3.80 0.93 -4.15
C ALA A 131 2.69 0.53 -3.18
N LEU A 132 2.86 0.88 -1.90
CA LEU A 132 1.80 0.92 -0.90
C LEU A 132 1.45 2.37 -0.65
N TRP A 133 0.29 2.80 -1.14
CA TRP A 133 -0.19 4.16 -0.96
C TRP A 133 -1.16 4.27 0.21
N VAL A 134 -0.80 5.06 1.21
CA VAL A 134 -1.58 5.21 2.43
C VAL A 134 -2.25 6.58 2.46
N THR A 135 -3.56 6.55 2.54
CA THR A 135 -4.42 7.73 2.72
C THR A 135 -5.07 7.69 4.09
N ARG A 136 -5.63 8.83 4.54
CA ARG A 136 -6.37 8.89 5.80
C ARG A 136 -7.71 9.62 5.61
N GLY A 137 -8.81 8.87 5.69
CA GLY A 137 -10.18 9.37 5.62
C GLY A 137 -10.68 9.62 4.20
N SER A 138 -10.09 8.95 3.20
CA SER A 138 -10.48 9.07 1.81
C SER A 138 -11.82 8.40 1.50
N LEU A 139 -12.13 7.27 2.14
CA LEU A 139 -13.34 6.47 1.88
C LEU A 139 -14.51 6.82 2.79
N LEU A 140 -14.37 7.85 3.65
CA LEU A 140 -15.44 8.26 4.52
C LEU A 140 -16.54 8.95 3.69
N ALA A 141 -17.77 8.44 3.71
CA ALA A 141 -18.90 9.03 2.99
C ALA A 141 -19.20 10.49 3.40
N SER A 142 -18.81 10.88 4.62
CA SER A 142 -18.88 12.26 5.12
C SER A 142 -17.54 13.01 5.02
N ALA A 143 -16.58 12.51 4.23
CA ALA A 143 -15.27 13.13 4.07
C ALA A 143 -15.44 14.54 3.51
N LEU A 144 -14.93 15.53 4.26
CA LEU A 144 -14.88 16.93 3.82
C LEU A 144 -13.76 17.20 2.81
N LYS A 145 -13.02 16.15 2.41
CA LYS A 145 -11.79 16.22 1.60
C LYS A 145 -11.82 15.20 0.45
N PRO A 146 -12.64 15.43 -0.59
CA PRO A 146 -12.73 14.53 -1.74
C PRO A 146 -11.39 14.31 -2.45
N GLU A 147 -10.46 15.26 -2.33
CA GLU A 147 -9.10 15.15 -2.85
C GLU A 147 -8.36 13.89 -2.36
N MET A 148 -8.66 13.42 -1.15
CA MET A 148 -8.04 12.22 -0.57
C MET A 148 -8.44 10.93 -1.30
N SER A 149 -9.54 10.96 -2.07
CA SER A 149 -9.99 9.83 -2.89
C SER A 149 -9.30 9.76 -4.25
N MET A 150 -8.54 10.77 -4.69
CA MET A 150 -8.00 10.80 -6.05
C MET A 150 -7.09 9.60 -6.37
N PHE A 151 -6.26 9.17 -5.41
CA PHE A 151 -5.39 8.01 -5.65
C PHE A 151 -6.19 6.72 -5.82
N HIS A 152 -7.39 6.59 -5.24
CA HIS A 152 -8.22 5.40 -5.43
C HIS A 152 -8.65 5.23 -6.88
N GLY A 153 -9.07 6.33 -7.52
CA GLY A 153 -9.38 6.33 -8.95
C GLY A 153 -8.15 6.03 -9.80
N LEU A 154 -7.02 6.68 -9.50
CA LEU A 154 -5.77 6.46 -10.21
C LEU A 154 -5.27 5.01 -10.08
N ALA A 155 -5.31 4.43 -8.87
CA ALA A 155 -4.89 3.06 -8.62
C ALA A 155 -5.74 2.05 -9.39
N ARG A 156 -7.04 2.30 -9.57
CA ARG A 156 -7.91 1.48 -10.42
C ARG A 156 -7.44 1.50 -11.88
N SER A 157 -7.15 2.68 -12.43
CA SER A 157 -6.60 2.80 -13.78
C SER A 157 -5.24 2.10 -13.90
N ILE A 158 -4.34 2.31 -12.95
CA ILE A 158 -3.03 1.66 -12.92
C ILE A 158 -3.17 0.13 -12.96
N ARG A 159 -4.02 -0.45 -12.10
CA ARG A 159 -4.21 -1.90 -12.06
C ARG A 159 -4.87 -2.46 -13.33
N ALA A 160 -5.65 -1.65 -14.04
CA ALA A 160 -6.27 -2.06 -15.30
C ALA A 160 -5.31 -1.95 -16.51
N GLU A 161 -4.33 -1.04 -16.45
CA GLU A 161 -3.46 -0.69 -17.58
C GLU A 161 -2.03 -1.23 -17.45
N VAL A 162 -1.56 -1.44 -16.22
CA VAL A 162 -0.18 -1.83 -15.93
C VAL A 162 -0.17 -3.23 -15.33
N GLU A 163 0.07 -4.22 -16.18
CA GLU A 163 0.23 -5.61 -15.75
C GLU A 163 1.51 -5.77 -14.91
N GLY A 164 1.41 -6.55 -13.82
CA GLY A 164 2.56 -6.95 -13.00
C GLY A 164 3.01 -5.94 -11.93
N LEU A 165 2.50 -4.71 -11.92
CA LEU A 165 2.80 -3.75 -10.84
C LEU A 165 1.98 -4.07 -9.59
N SER A 166 2.66 -4.33 -8.46
CA SER A 166 2.02 -4.43 -7.15
C SER A 166 1.74 -3.02 -6.58
N CYS A 167 0.57 -2.47 -6.96
CA CYS A 167 0.07 -1.17 -6.52
C CYS A 167 -1.11 -1.35 -5.54
N MET A 168 -0.81 -1.22 -4.25
CA MET A 168 -1.77 -1.37 -3.16
C MET A 168 -2.15 -0.01 -2.57
N ASN A 169 -3.44 0.16 -2.26
CA ASN A 169 -3.96 1.35 -1.59
C ASN A 169 -4.55 0.97 -0.23
N MET A 170 -4.26 1.76 0.80
CA MET A 170 -4.76 1.59 2.16
C MET A 170 -5.36 2.91 2.65
N ASP A 171 -6.59 2.88 3.16
CA ASP A 171 -7.21 4.05 3.81
C ASP A 171 -7.31 3.82 5.31
N LEU A 172 -6.78 4.77 6.08
CA LEU A 172 -6.88 4.80 7.53
C LEU A 172 -8.13 5.61 7.94
N ASP A 173 -9.04 5.00 8.70
CA ASP A 173 -10.27 5.67 9.14
C ASP A 173 -9.96 6.81 10.12
N VAL A 174 -10.31 8.04 9.73
CA VAL A 174 -10.17 9.25 10.58
C VAL A 174 -11.01 9.21 11.86
N ARG A 175 -12.11 8.45 11.87
CA ARG A 175 -13.00 8.33 13.05
C ARG A 175 -12.39 7.43 14.11
N GLN A 176 -11.53 6.49 13.71
CA GLN A 176 -10.82 5.63 14.64
C GLN A 176 -9.62 6.39 15.21
N LYS A 177 -9.60 6.54 16.54
CA LYS A 177 -8.46 7.11 17.26
C LYS A 177 -7.38 6.03 17.43
N LEU A 178 -6.74 5.66 16.34
CA LEU A 178 -5.59 4.78 16.37
C LEU A 178 -4.35 5.54 16.85
N SER A 179 -3.53 4.88 17.66
CA SER A 179 -2.21 5.41 18.00
C SER A 179 -1.28 5.34 16.77
N PRO A 180 -0.23 6.18 16.72
CA PRO A 180 0.79 6.11 15.67
C PRO A 180 1.36 4.70 15.47
N ASN A 181 1.71 4.02 16.57
CA ASN A 181 2.22 2.65 16.54
C ASN A 181 1.21 1.69 15.93
N ARG A 182 -0.07 1.80 16.30
CA ARG A 182 -1.11 0.92 15.75
C ARG A 182 -1.34 1.16 14.27
N MET A 183 -1.24 2.39 13.79
CA MET A 183 -1.30 2.69 12.36
C MET A 183 -0.09 2.11 11.63
N ALA A 184 1.12 2.27 12.17
CA ALA A 184 2.33 1.68 11.60
C ALA A 184 2.25 0.15 11.55
N GLU A 185 1.78 -0.51 12.61
CA GLU A 185 1.55 -1.97 12.63
C GLU A 185 0.63 -2.43 11.50
N LEU A 186 -0.45 -1.69 11.22
CA LEU A 186 -1.37 -2.01 10.14
C LEU A 186 -0.72 -1.79 8.76
N ILE A 187 0.03 -0.68 8.59
CA ILE A 187 0.76 -0.38 7.36
C ILE A 187 1.80 -1.47 7.07
N THR A 188 2.62 -1.82 8.06
CA THR A 188 3.65 -2.86 7.92
C THR A 188 3.02 -4.22 7.66
N ARG A 189 1.93 -4.58 8.36
CA ARG A 189 1.24 -5.85 8.06
C ARG A 189 0.78 -5.93 6.60
N VAL A 190 0.19 -4.86 6.06
CA VAL A 190 -0.22 -4.82 4.65
C VAL A 190 1.00 -4.94 3.74
N PHE A 191 2.08 -4.23 4.06
CA PHE A 191 3.35 -4.35 3.34
C PHE A 191 3.87 -5.79 3.34
N ASP A 192 3.94 -6.46 4.49
CA ASP A 192 4.44 -7.83 4.62
C ASP A 192 3.61 -8.80 3.77
N THR A 193 2.29 -8.72 3.89
CA THR A 193 1.38 -9.60 3.14
C THR A 193 1.44 -9.37 1.63
N THR A 194 1.74 -8.15 1.19
CA THR A 194 1.70 -7.77 -0.23
C THR A 194 3.04 -8.00 -0.91
N PHE A 195 4.15 -7.75 -0.21
CA PHE A 195 5.48 -7.70 -0.80
C PHE A 195 6.42 -8.78 -0.25
N LEU A 196 6.22 -9.27 0.99
CA LEU A 196 7.12 -10.25 1.61
C LEU A 196 6.60 -11.69 1.61
N ALA A 197 5.29 -11.90 1.50
CA ALA A 197 4.67 -13.23 1.53
C ALA A 197 5.28 -14.21 0.50
N GLU A 198 5.63 -13.72 -0.68
CA GLU A 198 6.23 -14.54 -1.77
C GLU A 198 7.75 -14.72 -1.66
N ARG A 199 8.45 -13.98 -0.77
CA ARG A 199 9.88 -14.22 -0.51
C ARG A 199 10.11 -15.51 0.27
N HIS A 200 9.12 -15.94 1.05
CA HIS A 200 9.21 -17.12 1.91
C HIS A 200 8.76 -18.42 1.22
N SER A 201 7.94 -18.35 0.17
CA SER A 201 7.50 -19.53 -0.60
C SER A 201 8.60 -20.14 -1.49
N GLY A 202 9.64 -19.37 -1.83
CA GLY A 202 10.77 -19.82 -2.66
C GLY A 202 11.83 -20.69 -1.98
N LEU A 203 11.76 -20.91 -0.66
CA LEU A 203 12.78 -21.63 0.11
C LEU A 203 12.43 -23.09 0.48
N GLU A 204 11.20 -23.54 0.27
CA GLU A 204 10.77 -24.92 0.61
C GLU A 204 10.81 -25.91 -0.58
N GLY A 205 11.34 -25.50 -1.74
CA GLY A 205 11.20 -26.23 -3.01
C GLY A 205 12.43 -26.97 -3.56
N GLN A 206 13.45 -27.29 -2.77
CA GLN A 206 14.63 -28.02 -3.29
C GLN A 206 14.71 -29.45 -2.73
N PRO A 207 14.33 -30.49 -3.49
CA PRO A 207 14.49 -31.87 -3.05
C PRO A 207 15.99 -32.21 -3.02
N SER A 208 16.48 -32.61 -1.86
CA SER A 208 17.79 -33.25 -1.71
C SER A 208 17.86 -34.51 -2.59
N ARG A 209 18.92 -34.57 -3.39
CA ARG A 209 19.32 -35.68 -4.27
C ARG A 209 19.29 -37.05 -3.60
#